data_AF-A0A2E1AMY2-F1
#
_entry.id   AF-A0A2E1AMY2-F1
#
_cell.length_a   1.000
_cell.length_b   1.000
_cell.length_c   1.000
_cell.angle_alpha   90.00
_cell.angle_beta   90.00
_cell.angle_gamma   90.00
#
_symmetry.space_group_name_H-M   'P 1'
#
loop_
_entity.id
_entity.type
_entity.pdbx_description
1 polymer ?
#
loop_
_entity_poly.entity_id
_entity_poly.type
_entity_poly.pdbx_seq_one_letter_code
_entity_poly.pdbx_strand_id
1 'polypeptide(L)'
;MNHRGEIHVCSDHCDSEKVFSDGFLTCTISGIRYAKPKYVNTYQANHEYHRTSSTVVRVHQHHLKNIAHEVLFRLLFSKKRFKAEKKRLFDVQKDIKKMWVKMKRNYDKTKQHVNVLEMINSAHVLLNRRIPRTFVIPTEDIQKIICKFYTDRINDICLKLKYLTPHSAVYHGSALEAFITAILFIMRQGLRINDVEVISKDHYLASALPEANSLDIYNIQKTHFTNCRNCIQAAIRDALHIHYMSPFLLISSSYNGE
;
A
#
# COMPACT_ATOMS: atom_id res chain seq x y z
N MET A 1 21.24 19.62 -43.75
CA MET A 1 21.77 19.74 -45.13
C MET A 1 20.60 19.98 -46.06
N ASN A 2 20.66 21.04 -46.88
CA ASN A 2 19.60 21.44 -47.81
C ASN A 2 19.59 20.53 -49.05
N HIS A 3 18.56 19.70 -49.22
CA HIS A 3 18.30 19.04 -50.51
C HIS A 3 17.48 19.99 -51.39
N ARG A 4 18.18 20.78 -52.23
CA ARG A 4 17.56 21.54 -53.32
C ARG A 4 17.59 20.67 -54.59
N GLY A 5 16.45 20.09 -54.97
CA GLY A 5 16.21 19.64 -56.35
C GLY A 5 15.91 18.16 -56.59
N GLU A 6 15.97 17.29 -55.59
CA GLU A 6 15.63 15.86 -55.76
C GLU A 6 14.12 15.62 -55.55
N ILE A 7 13.51 14.81 -56.42
CA ILE A 7 12.08 14.44 -56.32
C ILE A 7 11.90 13.57 -55.06
N HIS A 8 11.27 14.16 -54.05
CA HIS A 8 10.99 13.47 -52.79
C HIS A 8 9.80 12.51 -52.94
N VAL A 9 10.07 11.21 -52.79
CA VAL A 9 9.04 10.16 -52.78
C VAL A 9 8.81 9.72 -51.34
N CYS A 10 7.62 10.04 -50.80
CA CYS A 10 7.34 9.79 -49.39
C CYS A 10 6.84 8.36 -49.16
N SER A 11 7.64 7.56 -48.45
CA SER A 11 7.29 6.21 -47.97
C SER A 11 7.51 6.09 -46.46
N ASP A 12 7.08 4.98 -45.84
CA ASP A 12 7.29 4.72 -44.41
C ASP A 12 8.78 4.82 -43.98
N HIS A 13 9.69 4.54 -44.92
CA HIS A 13 11.14 4.55 -44.75
C HIS A 13 11.81 5.81 -45.30
N CYS A 14 11.06 6.90 -45.47
CA CYS A 14 11.61 8.16 -45.94
C CYS A 14 12.70 8.70 -44.99
N ASP A 15 13.83 9.13 -45.56
CA ASP A 15 15.02 9.67 -44.87
C ASP A 15 14.98 11.17 -44.58
N SER A 16 13.95 11.89 -45.06
CA SER A 16 13.80 13.31 -44.78
C SER A 16 13.57 13.57 -43.29
N GLU A 17 13.94 14.76 -42.82
CA GLU A 17 13.75 15.19 -41.44
C GLU A 17 12.25 15.14 -41.10
N LYS A 18 11.87 14.47 -40.00
CA LYS A 18 10.46 14.29 -39.61
C LYS A 18 10.19 15.10 -38.35
N VAL A 19 9.14 15.91 -38.41
CA VAL A 19 8.68 16.69 -37.26
C VAL A 19 7.54 15.93 -36.58
N PHE A 20 7.64 15.79 -35.27
CA PHE A 20 6.61 15.15 -34.47
C PHE A 20 5.57 16.19 -34.02
N SER A 21 4.32 16.03 -34.44
CA SER A 21 3.20 16.85 -33.98
C SER A 21 1.94 16.00 -33.82
N ASP A 22 1.21 16.23 -32.73
CA ASP A 22 -0.08 15.61 -32.43
C ASP A 22 -0.13 14.08 -32.53
N GLY A 23 0.96 13.40 -32.14
CA GLY A 23 1.02 11.93 -32.13
C GLY A 23 1.37 11.29 -33.48
N PHE A 24 1.63 12.09 -34.52
CA PHE A 24 2.03 11.64 -35.84
C PHE A 24 3.44 12.11 -36.17
N LEU A 25 4.17 11.30 -36.94
CA LEU A 25 5.42 11.73 -37.57
C LEU A 25 5.07 12.33 -38.94
N THR A 26 5.36 13.61 -39.12
CA THR A 26 5.07 14.33 -40.37
C THR A 26 6.37 14.55 -41.12
N CYS A 27 6.41 14.11 -42.37
CA CYS A 27 7.54 14.41 -43.26
C CYS A 27 7.60 15.92 -43.52
N THR A 28 8.77 16.55 -43.32
CA THR A 28 8.93 18.01 -43.51
C THR A 28 8.89 18.44 -44.97
N ILE A 29 9.05 17.51 -45.92
CA ILE A 29 9.05 17.81 -47.35
C ILE A 29 7.65 17.63 -47.96
N SER A 30 6.96 16.51 -47.68
CA SER A 30 5.64 16.21 -48.29
C SER A 30 4.44 16.53 -47.41
N GLY A 31 4.63 16.73 -46.10
CA GLY A 31 3.53 16.91 -45.14
C GLY A 31 2.69 15.65 -44.85
N ILE A 32 3.07 14.50 -45.40
CA ILE A 32 2.35 13.23 -45.16
C ILE A 32 2.58 12.76 -43.72
N ARG A 33 1.49 12.37 -43.05
CA ARG A 33 1.45 11.94 -41.65
C ARG A 33 1.51 10.42 -41.56
N TYR A 34 2.46 9.91 -40.79
CA TYR A 34 2.62 8.48 -40.51
C TYR A 34 2.13 8.16 -39.09
N ALA A 35 1.21 7.21 -38.97
CA ALA A 35 0.77 6.67 -37.68
C ALA A 35 1.76 5.61 -37.19
N LYS A 36 2.22 5.69 -35.93
CA LYS A 36 3.04 4.61 -35.36
C LYS A 36 2.17 3.35 -35.14
N PRO A 37 2.61 2.15 -35.55
CA PRO A 37 1.88 0.89 -35.32
C PRO A 37 1.90 0.38 -33.86
N LYS A 38 2.03 1.25 -32.83
CA LYS A 38 2.09 0.83 -31.41
C LYS A 38 1.25 1.65 -30.42
N TYR A 39 0.35 2.52 -30.87
CA TYR A 39 -0.47 3.34 -29.97
C TYR A 39 -1.97 3.20 -30.26
N VAL A 40 -2.51 1.99 -30.11
CA VAL A 40 -3.95 1.77 -29.93
C VAL A 40 -4.13 1.19 -28.54
N ASN A 41 -4.20 2.09 -27.53
CA ASN A 41 -4.77 1.91 -26.17
C ASN A 41 -4.29 2.97 -25.14
N THR A 42 -3.58 4.02 -25.54
CA THR A 42 -3.06 5.06 -24.63
C THR A 42 -3.62 6.47 -24.87
N TYR A 43 -4.69 6.60 -25.65
CA TYR A 43 -5.28 7.90 -26.01
C TYR A 43 -5.93 8.63 -24.81
N GLN A 44 -6.19 7.96 -23.69
CA GLN A 44 -6.59 8.60 -22.44
C GLN A 44 -5.41 8.95 -21.50
N ALA A 45 -4.20 8.43 -21.73
CA ALA A 45 -3.07 8.62 -20.83
C ALA A 45 -2.16 9.80 -21.21
N ASN A 46 -2.18 10.26 -22.46
CA ASN A 46 -1.16 11.19 -22.97
C ASN A 46 -1.63 12.62 -23.29
N HIS A 47 -2.92 12.95 -23.10
CA HIS A 47 -3.40 14.33 -23.25
C HIS A 47 -3.15 15.24 -22.03
N GLU A 48 -2.48 14.77 -20.97
CA GLU A 48 -2.10 15.60 -19.82
C GLU A 48 -0.63 16.07 -19.82
N TYR A 49 0.16 15.74 -20.85
CA TYR A 49 1.63 15.87 -20.76
C TYR A 49 2.26 17.19 -21.22
N HIS A 50 1.45 18.19 -21.61
CA HIS A 50 1.97 19.53 -21.96
C HIS A 50 1.31 20.67 -21.18
N ARG A 51 1.22 20.51 -19.85
CA ARG A 51 1.16 21.65 -18.92
C ARG A 51 2.20 21.47 -17.83
N THR A 52 3.38 22.02 -18.05
CA THR A 52 4.34 22.35 -17.00
C THR A 52 3.64 23.18 -15.91
N SER A 53 3.33 22.65 -14.72
CA SER A 53 2.95 23.44 -13.53
C SER A 53 2.62 22.56 -12.32
N SER A 54 2.91 23.07 -11.11
CA SER A 54 2.62 22.50 -9.78
C SER A 54 1.23 21.85 -9.55
N THR A 55 0.27 22.09 -10.43
CA THR A 55 -1.10 21.60 -10.38
C THR A 55 -1.23 20.09 -10.62
N VAL A 56 -0.50 19.50 -11.57
CA VAL A 56 -0.58 18.03 -11.85
C VAL A 56 -0.03 17.20 -10.69
N VAL A 57 1.09 17.64 -10.11
CA VAL A 57 1.68 17.02 -8.91
C VAL A 57 0.72 17.12 -7.72
N ARG A 58 0.04 18.27 -7.56
CA ARG A 58 -0.98 18.47 -6.52
C ARG A 58 -2.22 17.58 -6.74
N VAL A 59 -2.68 17.39 -7.97
CA VAL A 59 -3.83 16.52 -8.30
C VAL A 59 -3.49 15.06 -8.02
N HIS A 60 -2.31 14.59 -8.41
CA HIS A 60 -1.88 13.22 -8.14
C HIS A 60 -1.70 12.95 -6.64
N GLN A 61 -1.12 13.91 -5.91
CA GLN A 61 -1.02 13.83 -4.44
C GLN A 61 -2.39 13.85 -3.77
N HIS A 62 -3.31 14.73 -4.21
CA HIS A 62 -4.67 14.77 -3.67
C HIS A 62 -5.42 13.46 -3.92
N HIS A 63 -5.29 12.90 -5.12
CA HIS A 63 -5.89 11.60 -5.45
C HIS A 63 -5.32 10.47 -4.58
N LEU A 64 -4.00 10.42 -4.39
CA LEU A 64 -3.36 9.47 -3.47
C LEU A 64 -3.87 9.64 -2.04
N LYS A 65 -3.98 10.89 -1.56
CA LYS A 65 -4.49 11.18 -0.22
C LYS A 65 -5.93 10.72 -0.03
N ASN A 66 -6.79 10.90 -1.03
CA ASN A 66 -8.18 10.44 -0.98
C ASN A 66 -8.26 8.92 -0.89
N ILE A 67 -7.54 8.20 -1.76
CA ILE A 67 -7.52 6.72 -1.72
C ILE A 67 -6.92 6.23 -0.40
N ALA A 68 -5.85 6.86 0.07
CA ALA A 68 -5.23 6.53 1.35
C ALA A 68 -6.21 6.73 2.51
N HIS A 69 -6.96 7.83 2.52
CA HIS A 69 -7.99 8.09 3.49
C HIS A 69 -9.09 7.02 3.47
N GLU A 70 -9.59 6.66 2.29
CA GLU A 70 -10.63 5.62 2.13
C GLU A 70 -10.14 4.25 2.62
N VAL A 71 -8.91 3.86 2.25
CA VAL A 71 -8.29 2.60 2.70
C VAL A 71 -8.12 2.60 4.22
N LEU A 72 -7.59 3.69 4.80
CA LEU A 72 -7.43 3.86 6.25
C LEU A 72 -8.76 3.73 6.97
N PHE A 73 -9.76 4.48 6.54
CA PHE A 73 -11.08 4.46 7.16
C PHE A 73 -11.71 3.07 7.07
N ARG A 74 -11.58 2.40 5.92
CA ARG A 74 -12.09 1.04 5.71
C ARG A 74 -11.42 0.03 6.65
N LEU A 75 -10.11 0.11 6.82
CA LEU A 75 -9.33 -0.81 7.65
C LEU A 75 -9.48 -0.52 9.15
N LEU A 76 -9.59 0.74 9.55
CA LEU A 76 -9.52 1.15 10.95
C LEU A 76 -10.88 1.42 11.58
N PHE A 77 -11.84 2.00 10.86
CA PHE A 77 -13.04 2.57 11.48
C PHE A 77 -14.36 2.08 10.89
N SER A 78 -14.33 1.31 9.80
CA SER A 78 -15.55 0.88 9.14
C SER A 78 -16.46 0.00 10.01
N LYS A 79 -17.76 0.04 9.73
CA LYS A 79 -18.72 -0.92 10.31
C LYS A 79 -18.32 -2.39 10.02
N LYS A 80 -17.66 -2.64 8.88
CA LYS A 80 -17.14 -3.97 8.52
C LYS A 80 -16.02 -4.40 9.46
N ARG A 81 -15.10 -3.48 9.79
CA ARG A 81 -14.03 -3.68 10.79
C ARG A 81 -14.60 -4.06 12.14
N PHE A 82 -15.59 -3.32 12.62
CA PHE A 82 -16.26 -3.60 13.89
C PHE A 82 -16.92 -4.98 13.93
N LYS A 83 -17.67 -5.33 12.88
CA LYS A 83 -18.32 -6.64 12.75
C LYS A 83 -17.30 -7.78 12.75
N ALA A 84 -16.16 -7.59 12.08
CA ALA A 84 -15.09 -8.59 12.06
C ALA A 84 -14.48 -8.82 13.44
N GLU A 85 -14.23 -7.77 14.23
CA GLU A 85 -13.73 -7.92 15.61
C GLU A 85 -14.76 -8.56 16.54
N LYS A 86 -16.03 -8.18 16.43
CA LYS A 86 -17.09 -8.82 17.21
C LYS A 86 -17.21 -10.32 16.89
N LYS A 87 -17.11 -10.69 15.60
CA LYS A 87 -17.10 -12.09 15.16
C LYS A 87 -15.89 -12.84 15.73
N ARG A 88 -14.69 -12.24 15.66
CA ARG A 88 -13.47 -12.81 16.22
C ARG A 88 -13.60 -13.09 17.72
N LEU A 89 -14.14 -12.14 18.49
CA LEU A 89 -14.39 -12.33 19.91
C LEU A 89 -15.35 -13.50 20.16
N PHE A 90 -16.43 -13.58 19.39
CA PHE A 90 -17.37 -14.69 19.48
C PHE A 90 -16.73 -16.04 19.14
N ASP A 91 -15.91 -16.10 18.09
CA ASP A 91 -15.21 -17.32 17.68
C ASP A 91 -14.22 -17.80 18.76
N VAL A 92 -13.48 -16.87 19.38
CA VAL A 92 -12.57 -17.19 20.49
C VAL A 92 -13.34 -17.67 21.72
N GLN A 93 -14.47 -17.06 22.06
CA GLN A 93 -15.32 -17.54 23.15
C GLN A 93 -15.87 -18.94 22.88
N LYS A 94 -16.23 -19.25 21.63
CA LYS A 94 -16.66 -20.59 21.22
C LYS A 94 -15.53 -21.61 21.39
N ASP A 95 -14.30 -21.25 21.04
CA ASP A 95 -13.14 -22.13 21.20
C ASP A 95 -12.75 -22.34 22.66
N ILE A 96 -12.85 -21.31 23.52
CA ILE A 96 -12.71 -21.46 24.98
C ILE A 96 -13.73 -22.46 25.52
N LYS A 97 -15.00 -22.36 25.11
CA LYS A 97 -16.05 -23.32 25.53
C LYS A 97 -15.71 -24.75 25.11
N LYS A 98 -15.26 -24.97 23.87
CA LYS A 98 -14.82 -26.30 23.40
C LYS A 98 -13.63 -26.83 24.22
N MET A 99 -12.66 -25.97 24.52
CA MET A 99 -11.50 -26.30 25.35
C MET A 99 -11.93 -26.74 26.75
N TRP A 100 -12.84 -25.99 27.40
CA TRP A 100 -13.37 -26.36 28.71
C TRP A 100 -14.11 -27.69 28.70
N VAL A 101 -14.92 -27.98 27.67
CA VAL A 101 -15.56 -29.29 27.52
C VAL A 101 -14.52 -30.41 27.40
N LYS A 102 -13.44 -30.18 26.65
CA LYS A 102 -12.33 -31.15 26.52
C LYS A 102 -11.60 -31.36 27.85
N MET A 103 -11.31 -30.29 28.58
CA MET A 103 -10.68 -30.37 29.91
C MET A 103 -11.55 -31.14 30.88
N LYS A 104 -12.85 -30.82 30.98
CA LYS A 104 -13.81 -31.56 31.82
C LYS A 104 -13.81 -33.05 31.50
N ARG A 105 -13.92 -33.43 30.22
CA ARG A 105 -13.86 -34.84 29.80
C ARG A 105 -12.56 -35.52 30.20
N ASN A 106 -11.44 -34.81 30.21
CA ASN A 106 -10.17 -35.36 30.67
C ASN A 106 -10.17 -35.59 32.18
N TYR A 107 -10.68 -34.65 32.98
CA TYR A 107 -10.86 -34.81 34.43
C TYR A 107 -11.76 -35.99 34.77
N ASP A 108 -12.88 -36.15 34.05
CA ASP A 108 -13.80 -37.28 34.21
C ASP A 108 -13.10 -38.61 33.92
N LYS A 109 -12.22 -38.66 32.90
CA LYS A 109 -11.43 -39.85 32.55
C LYS A 109 -10.35 -40.17 33.57
N THR A 110 -9.65 -39.17 34.09
CA THR A 110 -8.57 -39.34 35.08
C THR A 110 -9.09 -39.46 36.51
N LYS A 111 -10.42 -39.34 36.73
CA LYS A 111 -11.08 -39.32 38.04
C LYS A 111 -10.50 -38.27 38.99
N GLN A 112 -10.00 -37.17 38.43
CA GLN A 112 -9.48 -36.03 39.19
C GLN A 112 -10.57 -34.97 39.39
N HIS A 113 -10.49 -34.24 40.49
CA HIS A 113 -11.36 -33.08 40.69
C HIS A 113 -11.04 -31.98 39.67
N VAL A 114 -12.09 -31.31 39.18
CA VAL A 114 -11.96 -30.24 38.20
C VAL A 114 -11.24 -29.05 38.83
N ASN A 115 -10.05 -28.73 38.32
CA ASN A 115 -9.32 -27.52 38.71
C ASN A 115 -9.84 -26.32 37.92
N VAL A 116 -10.77 -25.57 38.52
CA VAL A 116 -11.37 -24.38 37.92
C VAL A 116 -10.31 -23.30 37.61
N LEU A 117 -9.29 -23.15 38.45
CA LEU A 117 -8.25 -22.15 38.27
C LEU A 117 -7.41 -22.44 37.01
N GLU A 118 -7.06 -23.71 36.78
CA GLU A 118 -6.37 -24.13 35.56
C GLU A 118 -7.22 -23.86 34.31
N MET A 119 -8.53 -24.12 34.38
CA MET A 119 -9.46 -23.85 33.29
C MET A 119 -9.57 -22.34 33.00
N ILE A 120 -9.61 -21.50 34.03
CA ILE A 120 -9.64 -20.03 33.89
C ILE A 120 -8.32 -19.53 33.29
N ASN A 121 -7.17 -19.99 33.81
CA ASN A 121 -5.85 -19.60 33.31
C ASN A 121 -5.69 -19.99 31.84
N SER A 122 -6.10 -21.20 31.46
CA SER A 122 -6.08 -21.67 30.08
C SER A 122 -6.95 -20.80 29.16
N ALA A 123 -8.13 -20.38 29.63
CA ALA A 123 -9.01 -19.48 28.89
C ALA A 123 -8.39 -18.09 28.72
N HIS A 124 -7.79 -17.55 29.79
CA HIS A 124 -7.11 -16.26 29.76
C HIS A 124 -5.93 -16.25 28.80
N VAL A 125 -5.09 -17.29 28.82
CA VAL A 125 -3.99 -17.46 27.87
C VAL A 125 -4.48 -17.54 26.43
N LEU A 126 -5.55 -18.31 26.17
CA LEU A 126 -6.13 -18.42 24.83
C LEU A 126 -6.70 -17.08 24.35
N LEU A 127 -7.40 -16.36 25.23
CA LEU A 127 -7.95 -15.03 24.95
C LEU A 127 -6.84 -14.03 24.62
N ASN A 128 -5.84 -13.87 25.49
CA ASN A 128 -4.74 -12.92 25.27
C ASN A 128 -3.93 -13.23 24.02
N ARG A 129 -3.70 -14.50 23.71
CA ARG A 129 -2.99 -14.91 22.49
C ARG A 129 -3.77 -14.54 21.23
N ARG A 130 -5.10 -14.64 21.27
CA ARG A 130 -5.96 -14.44 20.09
C ARG A 130 -6.54 -13.04 20.00
N ILE A 131 -6.68 -12.31 21.09
CA ILE A 131 -7.26 -10.96 21.18
C ILE A 131 -6.50 -10.23 22.29
N PRO A 132 -5.27 -9.76 22.00
CA PRO A 132 -4.43 -9.12 23.03
C PRO A 132 -4.98 -7.76 23.48
N ARG A 133 -5.84 -7.14 22.67
CA ARG A 133 -6.45 -5.83 22.96
C ARG A 133 -7.89 -5.79 22.46
N THR A 134 -8.75 -5.13 23.22
CA THR A 134 -10.11 -4.82 22.79
C THR A 134 -10.08 -3.68 21.77
N PHE A 135 -10.73 -3.91 20.65
CA PHE A 135 -10.86 -2.91 19.61
C PHE A 135 -11.95 -1.90 20.01
N VAL A 136 -11.56 -0.63 20.15
CA VAL A 136 -12.45 0.49 20.46
C VAL A 136 -12.41 1.46 19.29
N ILE A 137 -13.58 1.90 18.83
CA ILE A 137 -13.68 2.91 17.78
C ILE A 137 -13.55 4.29 18.45
N PRO A 138 -12.56 5.10 18.06
CA PRO A 138 -12.43 6.47 18.57
C PRO A 138 -13.62 7.35 18.16
N THR A 139 -13.78 8.51 18.81
CA THR A 139 -14.76 9.53 18.38
C THR A 139 -14.46 10.03 16.96
N GLU A 140 -15.45 10.57 16.27
CA GLU A 140 -15.31 11.02 14.88
C GLU A 140 -14.18 12.06 14.70
N ASP A 141 -14.00 12.96 15.67
CA ASP A 141 -12.94 13.96 15.61
C ASP A 141 -11.55 13.33 15.72
N ILE A 142 -11.39 12.33 16.59
CA ILE A 142 -10.14 11.57 16.71
C ILE A 142 -9.89 10.76 15.43
N GLN A 143 -10.93 10.18 14.83
CA GLN A 143 -10.80 9.47 13.55
C GLN A 143 -10.28 10.39 12.44
N LYS A 144 -10.79 11.63 12.35
CA LYS A 144 -10.30 12.62 11.38
C LYS A 144 -8.82 12.96 11.59
N ILE A 145 -8.40 13.17 12.84
CA ILE A 145 -7.00 13.44 13.18
C ILE A 145 -6.11 12.26 12.76
N ILE A 146 -6.51 11.03 13.12
CA ILE A 146 -5.77 9.81 12.79
C ILE A 146 -5.67 9.63 11.27
N CYS A 147 -6.80 9.76 10.56
CA CYS A 147 -6.82 9.63 9.11
C CYS A 147 -5.92 10.67 8.45
N LYS A 148 -5.99 11.95 8.86
CA LYS A 148 -5.12 13.01 8.32
C LYS A 148 -3.65 12.69 8.55
N PHE A 149 -3.28 12.36 9.80
CA PHE A 149 -1.91 12.01 10.17
C PHE A 149 -1.34 10.88 9.31
N TYR A 150 -2.03 9.74 9.22
CA TYR A 150 -1.54 8.60 8.44
C TYR A 150 -1.59 8.83 6.94
N THR A 151 -2.57 9.60 6.45
CA THR A 151 -2.64 9.97 5.02
C THR A 151 -1.45 10.82 4.61
N ASP A 152 -1.06 11.79 5.44
CA ASP A 152 0.12 12.62 5.19
C ASP A 152 1.42 11.79 5.25
N ARG A 153 1.54 10.86 6.20
CA ARG A 153 2.70 9.94 6.28
C ARG A 153 2.78 8.98 5.09
N ILE A 154 1.67 8.39 4.68
CA ILE A 154 1.62 7.54 3.48
C ILE A 154 2.07 8.34 2.26
N ASN A 155 1.59 9.58 2.11
CA ASN A 155 1.98 10.44 1.01
C ASN A 155 3.50 10.75 1.03
N ASP A 156 4.09 11.06 2.19
CA ASP A 156 5.55 11.22 2.33
C ASP A 156 6.33 9.98 1.88
N ILE A 157 5.94 8.79 2.37
CA ILE A 157 6.57 7.52 2.00
C ILE A 157 6.41 7.26 0.50
N CYS A 158 5.22 7.45 -0.06
CA CYS A 158 4.97 7.26 -1.49
C CYS A 158 5.85 8.18 -2.35
N LEU A 159 6.00 9.45 -1.96
CA LEU A 159 6.85 10.39 -2.69
C LEU A 159 8.32 9.97 -2.60
N LYS A 160 8.81 9.59 -1.42
CA LYS A 160 10.18 9.08 -1.24
C LYS A 160 10.43 7.84 -2.08
N LEU A 161 9.52 6.88 -2.08
CA LEU A 161 9.63 5.69 -2.93
C LEU A 161 9.62 6.06 -4.42
N LYS A 162 8.77 6.98 -4.84
CA LYS A 162 8.68 7.39 -6.26
C LYS A 162 9.94 8.10 -6.76
N TYR A 163 10.54 8.96 -5.94
CA TYR A 163 11.65 9.81 -6.36
C TYR A 163 13.03 9.26 -6.01
N LEU A 164 13.14 8.53 -4.90
CA LEU A 164 14.43 8.04 -4.40
C LEU A 164 14.67 6.59 -4.76
N THR A 165 13.64 5.74 -4.84
CA THR A 165 13.85 4.34 -5.21
C THR A 165 13.64 4.11 -6.71
N PRO A 166 14.45 3.29 -7.38
CA PRO A 166 14.25 2.91 -8.78
C PRO A 166 13.07 1.95 -8.86
N HIS A 167 11.86 2.47 -8.69
CA HIS A 167 10.64 1.71 -8.70
C HIS A 167 9.84 2.05 -9.95
N SER A 168 9.86 1.14 -10.93
CA SER A 168 9.12 1.28 -12.19
C SER A 168 7.63 0.90 -12.08
N ALA A 169 7.14 0.57 -10.89
CA ALA A 169 5.77 0.09 -10.75
C ALA A 169 4.80 1.26 -10.71
N VAL A 170 3.93 1.31 -11.70
CA VAL A 170 2.79 2.21 -11.73
C VAL A 170 1.62 1.46 -11.09
N TYR A 171 1.22 1.89 -9.89
CA TYR A 171 0.10 1.28 -9.17
C TYR A 171 -1.19 2.05 -9.46
N HIS A 172 -2.15 1.39 -10.10
CA HIS A 172 -3.50 1.92 -10.36
C HIS A 172 -4.58 1.04 -9.72
N GLY A 173 -5.70 1.65 -9.34
CA GLY A 173 -6.89 0.96 -8.83
C GLY A 173 -6.60 0.07 -7.60
N SER A 174 -7.02 -1.20 -7.66
CA SER A 174 -6.86 -2.17 -6.56
C SER A 174 -5.39 -2.42 -6.17
N ALA A 175 -4.45 -2.26 -7.11
CA ALA A 175 -3.03 -2.38 -6.82
C ALA A 175 -2.51 -1.20 -5.96
N LEU A 176 -3.08 -0.01 -6.14
CA LEU A 176 -2.75 1.16 -5.32
C LEU A 176 -3.30 1.01 -3.90
N GLU A 177 -4.53 0.50 -3.73
CA GLU A 177 -5.06 0.19 -2.40
C GLU A 177 -4.21 -0.85 -1.66
N ALA A 178 -3.76 -1.89 -2.38
CA ALA A 178 -2.86 -2.90 -1.84
C ALA A 178 -1.48 -2.33 -1.48
N PHE A 179 -0.97 -1.39 -2.28
CA PHE A 179 0.28 -0.68 -2.02
C PHE A 179 0.20 0.20 -0.76
N ILE A 180 -0.85 0.99 -0.62
CA ILE A 180 -1.13 1.78 0.59
C ILE A 180 -1.24 0.86 1.81
N THR A 181 -1.96 -0.25 1.68
CA THR A 181 -2.08 -1.25 2.75
C THR A 181 -0.73 -1.83 3.11
N ALA A 182 0.14 -2.10 2.14
CA ALA A 182 1.50 -2.57 2.38
C ALA A 182 2.33 -1.55 3.18
N ILE A 183 2.25 -0.26 2.86
CA ILE A 183 2.91 0.81 3.63
C ILE A 183 2.45 0.81 5.08
N LEU A 184 1.14 0.75 5.33
CA LEU A 184 0.59 0.71 6.70
C LEU A 184 1.10 -0.49 7.50
N PHE A 185 1.22 -1.65 6.87
CA PHE A 185 1.75 -2.85 7.53
C PHE A 185 3.27 -2.79 7.76
N ILE A 186 4.01 -2.11 6.89
CA ILE A 186 5.43 -1.82 7.13
C ILE A 186 5.57 -0.86 8.32
N MET A 187 4.78 0.22 8.38
CA MET A 187 4.77 1.13 9.53
C MET A 187 4.41 0.42 10.85
N ARG A 188 3.48 -0.53 10.81
CA ARG A 188 3.13 -1.37 11.97
C ARG A 188 4.31 -2.18 12.52
N GLN A 189 5.18 -2.68 11.64
CA GLN A 189 6.33 -3.50 12.05
C GLN A 189 7.58 -2.64 12.31
N GLY A 190 7.66 -1.48 11.67
CA GLY A 190 8.90 -0.74 11.46
C GLY A 190 9.73 -1.37 10.35
N LEU A 191 10.61 -0.58 9.75
CA LEU A 191 11.61 -1.04 8.79
C LEU A 191 12.98 -0.49 9.23
N ARG A 192 13.89 -1.40 9.57
CA ARG A 192 15.28 -1.08 9.91
C ARG A 192 16.22 -1.71 8.90
N ILE A 193 17.25 -0.97 8.51
CA ILE A 193 18.32 -1.45 7.62
C ILE A 193 19.65 -1.01 8.21
N ASN A 194 20.56 -1.96 8.45
CA ASN A 194 21.88 -1.71 9.06
C ASN A 194 21.77 -0.84 10.32
N ASP A 195 20.87 -1.22 11.23
CA ASP A 195 20.51 -0.53 12.47
C ASP A 195 19.85 0.86 12.35
N VAL A 196 19.80 1.45 11.15
CA VAL A 196 19.07 2.69 10.87
C VAL A 196 17.57 2.40 10.69
N GLU A 197 16.73 3.11 11.43
CA GLU A 197 15.28 3.03 11.28
C GLU A 197 14.81 3.91 10.11
N VAL A 198 14.45 3.28 8.99
CA VAL A 198 13.99 3.94 7.76
C VAL A 198 12.51 4.31 7.88
N ILE A 199 11.71 3.40 8.45
CA ILE A 199 10.31 3.64 8.76
C ILE A 199 10.09 3.27 10.22
N SER A 200 9.69 4.25 11.02
CA SER A 200 9.48 4.08 12.45
C SER A 200 8.36 3.10 12.76
N LYS A 201 8.56 2.20 13.73
CA LYS A 201 7.46 1.34 14.22
C LYS A 201 6.36 2.16 14.86
N ASP A 202 5.12 1.95 14.40
CA ASP A 202 3.95 2.64 14.92
C ASP A 202 3.12 1.74 15.87
N HIS A 203 3.04 2.16 17.13
CA HIS A 203 2.34 1.41 18.19
C HIS A 203 0.81 1.43 18.05
N TYR A 204 0.23 2.51 17.52
CA TYR A 204 -1.19 2.59 17.30
C TYR A 204 -1.59 1.63 16.17
N LEU A 205 -0.92 1.69 15.02
CA LEU A 205 -1.15 0.76 13.90
C LEU A 205 -0.92 -0.70 14.29
N ALA A 206 0.04 -0.97 15.17
CA ALA A 206 0.27 -2.33 15.68
C ALA A 206 -0.94 -2.92 16.43
N SER A 207 -1.75 -2.06 17.07
CA SER A 207 -2.99 -2.46 17.74
C SER A 207 -4.26 -2.30 16.92
N ALA A 208 -4.30 -1.31 16.02
CA ALA A 208 -5.53 -0.92 15.34
C ALA A 208 -5.74 -1.66 14.01
N LEU A 209 -4.66 -1.95 13.27
CA LEU A 209 -4.76 -2.63 11.98
C LEU A 209 -5.27 -4.07 12.13
N PRO A 210 -6.10 -4.54 11.17
CA PRO A 210 -6.53 -5.92 11.14
C PRO A 210 -5.37 -6.89 10.93
N GLU A 211 -5.64 -8.19 11.06
CA GLU A 211 -4.65 -9.21 10.70
C GLU A 211 -4.48 -9.29 9.18
N ALA A 212 -3.24 -9.50 8.72
CA ALA A 212 -2.95 -9.60 7.28
C ALA A 212 -3.75 -10.71 6.58
N ASN A 213 -4.07 -11.80 7.30
CA ASN A 213 -4.87 -12.91 6.78
C ASN A 213 -6.36 -12.59 6.63
N SER A 214 -6.82 -11.43 7.14
CA SER A 214 -8.22 -10.98 7.07
C SER A 214 -8.41 -9.80 6.10
N LEU A 215 -7.39 -9.48 5.29
CA LEU A 215 -7.40 -8.34 4.36
C LEU A 215 -8.41 -8.51 3.21
N ASP A 216 -8.73 -9.76 2.87
CA ASP A 216 -9.79 -10.15 1.93
C ASP A 216 -11.17 -9.60 2.34
N ILE A 217 -11.45 -9.57 3.66
CA ILE A 217 -12.66 -8.93 4.22
C ILE A 217 -12.71 -7.46 3.82
N TYR A 218 -11.60 -6.78 3.55
CA TYR A 218 -11.57 -5.37 3.18
C TYR A 218 -11.35 -5.15 1.68
N ASN A 219 -11.60 -6.17 0.86
CA ASN A 219 -11.40 -6.17 -0.59
C ASN A 219 -9.93 -5.91 -1.00
N ILE A 220 -8.97 -6.20 -0.10
CA ILE A 220 -7.54 -6.15 -0.43
C ILE A 220 -7.08 -7.58 -0.74
N GLN A 221 -6.68 -7.80 -1.99
CA GLN A 221 -6.19 -9.12 -2.41
C GLN A 221 -4.82 -9.41 -1.80
N LYS A 222 -4.69 -10.59 -1.17
CA LYS A 222 -3.46 -11.01 -0.47
C LYS A 222 -2.24 -11.09 -1.40
N THR A 223 -2.43 -11.52 -2.65
CA THR A 223 -1.38 -11.59 -3.67
C THR A 223 -0.83 -10.20 -3.99
N HIS A 224 -1.70 -9.24 -4.29
CA HIS A 224 -1.30 -7.85 -4.55
C HIS A 224 -0.64 -7.21 -3.33
N PHE A 225 -1.19 -7.40 -2.13
CA PHE A 225 -0.59 -6.90 -0.89
C PHE A 225 0.83 -7.44 -0.68
N THR A 226 1.01 -8.76 -0.83
CA THR A 226 2.31 -9.42 -0.64
C THR A 226 3.33 -8.93 -1.66
N ASN A 227 2.92 -8.86 -2.93
CA ASN A 227 3.78 -8.35 -4.00
C ASN A 227 4.18 -6.90 -3.75
N CYS A 228 3.23 -6.01 -3.42
CA CYS A 228 3.54 -4.61 -3.13
C CYS A 228 4.49 -4.46 -1.94
N ARG A 229 4.25 -5.20 -0.85
CA ARG A 229 5.14 -5.20 0.32
C ARG A 229 6.57 -5.61 -0.06
N ASN A 230 6.71 -6.70 -0.82
CA ASN A 230 8.01 -7.19 -1.26
C ASN A 230 8.69 -6.20 -2.20
N CYS A 231 7.94 -5.59 -3.13
CA CYS A 231 8.45 -4.54 -4.02
C CYS A 231 8.96 -3.33 -3.25
N ILE A 232 8.21 -2.83 -2.25
CA ILE A 232 8.66 -1.71 -1.41
C ILE A 232 9.96 -2.07 -0.68
N GLN A 233 10.00 -3.25 -0.05
CA GLN A 233 11.19 -3.68 0.69
C GLN A 233 12.41 -3.91 -0.22
N ALA A 234 12.19 -4.44 -1.42
CA ALA A 234 13.23 -4.61 -2.44
C ALA A 234 13.72 -3.25 -2.94
N ALA A 235 12.82 -2.33 -3.31
CA ALA A 235 13.17 -1.01 -3.80
C ALA A 235 13.99 -0.20 -2.79
N ILE A 236 13.63 -0.26 -1.50
CA ILE A 236 14.41 0.36 -0.43
C ILE A 236 15.79 -0.32 -0.28
N ARG A 237 15.86 -1.65 -0.34
CA ARG A 237 17.12 -2.39 -0.26
C ARG A 237 18.04 -2.07 -1.44
N ASP A 238 17.51 -2.06 -2.65
CA ASP A 238 18.23 -1.79 -3.89
C ASP A 238 18.74 -0.35 -3.91
N ALA A 239 17.94 0.61 -3.45
CA ALA A 239 18.36 2.00 -3.29
C ALA A 239 19.63 2.13 -2.41
N LEU A 240 19.74 1.32 -1.35
CA LEU A 240 20.88 1.35 -0.44
C LEU A 240 22.10 0.59 -0.98
N HIS A 241 21.90 -0.61 -1.50
CA HIS A 241 23.00 -1.51 -1.88
C HIS A 241 23.49 -1.31 -3.31
N ILE A 242 22.60 -0.97 -4.24
CA ILE A 242 22.92 -0.83 -5.66
C ILE A 242 23.15 0.64 -6.00
N HIS A 243 22.29 1.52 -5.49
CA HIS A 243 22.34 2.95 -5.80
C HIS A 243 23.08 3.78 -4.74
N TYR A 244 23.64 3.13 -3.71
CA TYR A 244 24.44 3.75 -2.65
C TYR A 244 23.79 4.99 -2.01
N MET A 245 22.46 5.00 -1.92
CA MET A 245 21.76 6.10 -1.28
C MET A 245 22.00 6.09 0.22
N SER A 246 22.13 7.28 0.80
CA SER A 246 22.20 7.40 2.26
C SER A 246 20.88 6.96 2.91
N PRO A 247 20.89 6.04 3.89
CA PRO A 247 19.70 5.63 4.63
C PRO A 247 18.91 6.80 5.23
N PHE A 248 19.59 7.89 5.59
CA PHE A 248 18.98 9.10 6.15
C PHE A 248 18.03 9.80 5.17
N LEU A 249 18.24 9.66 3.86
CA LEU A 249 17.35 10.21 2.84
C LEU A 249 16.02 9.44 2.73
N LEU A 250 16.02 8.18 3.16
CA LEU A 250 14.85 7.30 3.13
C LEU A 250 14.04 7.36 4.42
N ILE A 251 14.53 8.05 5.46
CA ILE A 251 13.81 8.24 6.73
C ILE A 251 12.50 8.95 6.42
N SER A 252 11.37 8.25 6.54
CA SER A 252 10.08 8.92 6.61
C SER A 252 9.96 9.55 7.98
N SER A 253 9.80 10.87 8.02
CA SER A 253 9.83 11.65 9.27
C SER A 253 8.97 10.96 10.32
N SER A 254 9.63 10.48 11.37
CA SER A 254 9.00 10.12 12.61
C SER A 254 8.41 11.38 13.21
N TYR A 255 7.25 11.25 13.85
CA TYR A 255 6.91 12.14 14.94
C TYR A 255 8.00 11.92 15.99
N ASN A 256 8.99 12.80 16.05
CA ASN A 256 9.91 12.86 17.18
C ASN A 256 9.05 13.36 18.33
N GLY A 257 8.66 12.45 19.22
CA GLY A 257 7.86 12.76 20.40
C GLY A 257 8.67 13.52 21.44
N GLU A 258 9.16 14.70 21.06
CA GLU A 258 9.50 15.78 22.00
C GLU A 258 8.25 16.63 22.27
#